data_AF-A0A832VIT5-F1
#
_entry.id   AF-A0A832VIT5-F1
#
_cell.length_a   1.000
_cell.length_b   1.000
_cell.length_c   1.000
_cell.angle_alpha   90.00
_cell.angle_beta   90.00
_cell.angle_gamma   90.00
#
_symmetry.space_group_name_H-M   'P 1'
#
loop_
_entity.id
_entity.type
_entity.pdbx_description
1 polymer ?
#
loop_
_entity_poly.entity_id
_entity_poly.type
_entity_poly.pdbx_seq_one_letter_code
_entity_poly.pdbx_strand_id
1 'polypeptide(L)'
;GKETIIGDVINEGNINGMFSFVTLEPLDGSNIKKTTQFIDELETDSPVPFNIPVEFDGPPKYGDHKIKISVRYKDDARQEHVISEEANVLLKDLNKKPEPTAMDFIPGLVTLIVLGSAGYIAYKKIKKRRQAQAETESH
;
A
#
# COMPACT_ATOMS: atom_id res chain seq x y z
N GLY A 1 9.41 2.95 4.11
CA GLY A 1 9.19 4.34 4.53
C GLY A 1 7.96 4.42 5.40
N LYS A 2 7.67 5.57 6.03
CA LYS A 2 6.40 5.80 6.74
C LYS A 2 5.40 6.42 5.76
N GLU A 3 4.19 5.86 5.68
CA GLU A 3 3.12 6.42 4.85
C GLU A 3 2.85 7.87 5.27
N THR A 4 2.60 8.76 4.32
CA THR A 4 2.39 10.18 4.58
C THR A 4 1.19 10.66 3.79
N ILE A 5 0.30 11.41 4.44
CA ILE A 5 -0.82 12.09 3.79
C ILE A 5 -0.35 13.49 3.42
N ILE A 6 -0.46 13.78 2.12
CA ILE A 6 0.01 15.02 1.52
C ILE A 6 -1.21 15.71 0.93
N GLY A 7 -1.28 17.03 1.09
CA GLY A 7 -2.29 17.85 0.47
C GLY A 7 -1.90 19.32 0.53
N ASP A 8 -2.72 20.15 -0.07
CA ASP A 8 -2.56 21.60 -0.08
C ASP A 8 -3.79 22.25 0.57
N VAL A 9 -3.57 23.35 1.28
CA VAL A 9 -4.64 24.25 1.74
C VAL A 9 -4.55 25.52 0.90
N ILE A 10 -5.68 25.92 0.31
CA ILE A 10 -5.80 27.16 -0.45
C ILE A 10 -6.76 28.08 0.29
N ASN A 11 -6.31 29.31 0.55
CA ASN A 11 -7.17 30.35 1.13
C ASN A 11 -7.90 31.09 0.00
N GLU A 12 -9.15 30.71 -0.24
CA GLU A 12 -10.06 31.37 -1.18
C GLU A 12 -10.80 32.59 -0.56
N GLY A 13 -10.40 32.98 0.66
CA GLY A 13 -10.91 34.17 1.34
C GLY A 13 -10.25 35.45 0.86
N ASN A 14 -10.59 36.56 1.53
CA ASN A 14 -10.08 37.90 1.21
C ASN A 14 -9.07 38.45 2.25
N ILE A 15 -8.71 37.65 3.25
CA ILE A 15 -7.76 38.00 4.31
C ILE A 15 -6.80 36.85 4.58
N ASN A 16 -5.58 37.15 5.01
CA ASN A 16 -4.59 36.12 5.36
C ASN A 16 -5.00 35.38 6.63
N GLY A 17 -4.83 34.06 6.64
CA GLY A 17 -4.96 33.23 7.84
C GLY A 17 -3.63 33.13 8.58
N MET A 18 -3.57 33.61 9.82
CA MET A 18 -2.36 33.59 10.65
C MET A 18 -2.32 32.37 11.57
N PHE A 19 -1.12 31.87 11.84
CA PHE A 19 -0.86 30.76 12.76
C PHE A 19 -1.70 29.50 12.46
N SER A 20 -1.62 29.01 11.21
CA SER A 20 -2.52 27.98 10.73
C SER A 20 -2.04 26.57 11.08
N PHE A 21 -2.99 25.69 11.38
CA PHE A 21 -2.76 24.30 11.71
C PHE A 21 -3.69 23.40 10.91
N VAL A 22 -3.16 22.29 10.39
CA VAL A 22 -3.94 21.20 9.80
C VAL A 22 -4.03 20.06 10.79
N THR A 23 -5.24 19.58 11.04
CA THR A 23 -5.51 18.43 11.90
C THR A 23 -6.13 17.32 11.07
N LEU A 24 -5.50 16.15 11.09
CA LEU A 24 -6.05 14.91 10.58
C LEU A 24 -6.71 14.15 11.73
N GLU A 25 -7.99 13.80 11.56
CA GLU A 25 -8.74 12.98 12.50
C GLU A 25 -9.27 11.70 11.80
N PRO A 26 -9.16 10.53 12.44
CA PRO A 26 -9.81 9.32 11.93
C PRO A 26 -11.33 9.40 12.04
N LEU A 27 -12.04 8.83 11.06
CA LEU A 27 -13.48 8.58 11.11
C LEU A 27 -13.78 7.08 10.99
N ASP A 28 -15.03 6.69 11.26
CA ASP A 28 -15.60 5.37 10.96
C ASP A 28 -14.75 4.16 11.41
N GLY A 29 -14.11 4.25 12.59
CA GLY A 29 -13.28 3.17 13.14
C GLY A 29 -11.94 2.96 12.42
N SER A 30 -11.49 3.97 11.66
CA SER A 30 -10.07 4.14 11.32
C SER A 30 -9.25 4.22 12.61
N ASN A 31 -8.12 3.53 12.65
CA ASN A 31 -7.18 3.62 13.78
C ASN A 31 -5.98 4.52 13.45
N ILE A 32 -6.09 5.38 12.43
CA ILE A 32 -5.10 6.43 12.22
C ILE A 32 -5.13 7.36 13.42
N LYS A 33 -3.98 7.60 14.03
CA LYS A 33 -3.87 8.47 15.18
C LYS A 33 -4.09 9.93 14.77
N LYS A 34 -4.95 10.62 15.51
CA LYS A 34 -5.19 12.06 15.33
C LYS A 34 -3.87 12.82 15.42
N THR A 35 -3.60 13.65 14.41
CA THR A 35 -2.33 14.37 14.30
C THR A 35 -2.57 15.80 13.84
N THR A 36 -1.91 16.76 14.48
CA THR A 36 -1.97 18.18 14.13
C THR A 36 -0.59 18.65 13.70
N GLN A 37 -0.53 19.38 12.60
CA GLN A 37 0.67 19.98 12.04
C GLN A 37 0.47 21.49 11.90
N PHE A 38 1.50 22.26 12.24
CA PHE A 38 1.56 23.68 11.94
C PHE A 38 1.96 23.89 10.48
N ILE A 39 1.25 24.75 9.76
CA ILE A 39 1.46 25.03 8.32
C ILE A 39 1.70 26.52 8.03
N ASP A 40 2.01 27.30 9.06
CA ASP A 40 2.33 28.72 8.95
C ASP A 40 1.16 29.62 8.52
N GLU A 41 1.43 30.72 7.81
CA GLU A 41 0.41 31.66 7.32
C GLU A 41 -0.23 31.17 6.01
N LEU A 42 -1.53 31.39 5.87
CA LEU A 42 -2.34 31.11 4.69
C LEU A 42 -2.59 32.42 3.93
N GLU A 43 -1.68 32.77 3.02
CA GLU A 43 -1.85 33.90 2.11
C GLU A 43 -3.04 33.67 1.16
N THR A 44 -3.79 34.73 0.86
CA THR A 44 -4.90 34.68 -0.10
C THR A 44 -4.43 34.18 -1.47
N ASP A 45 -5.19 33.28 -2.09
CA ASP A 45 -4.93 32.70 -3.41
C ASP A 45 -3.59 31.92 -3.54
N SER A 46 -2.92 31.62 -2.42
CA SER A 46 -1.66 30.86 -2.38
C SER A 46 -1.86 29.47 -1.78
N PRO A 47 -1.40 28.39 -2.46
CA PRO A 47 -1.44 27.05 -1.90
C PRO A 47 -0.33 26.87 -0.85
N VAL A 48 -0.70 26.30 0.30
CA VAL A 48 0.23 25.92 1.36
C VAL A 48 0.20 24.41 1.54
N PRO A 49 1.32 23.70 1.27
CA PRO A 49 1.39 22.25 1.37
C PRO A 49 1.48 21.79 2.83
N PHE A 50 0.93 20.61 3.10
CA PHE A 50 1.11 19.90 4.37
C PHE A 50 1.50 18.44 4.15
N ASN A 51 2.16 17.86 5.14
CA ASN A 51 2.61 16.47 5.12
C ASN A 51 2.47 15.83 6.50
N ILE A 52 1.43 15.01 6.67
CA ILE A 52 1.16 14.36 7.96
C ILE A 52 1.59 12.90 7.87
N PRO A 53 2.68 12.49 8.57
CA PRO A 53 3.06 11.09 8.63
C PRO A 53 1.97 10.28 9.34
N VAL A 54 1.57 9.16 8.75
CA VAL A 54 0.52 8.31 9.33
C VAL A 54 1.09 7.55 10.52
N GLU A 55 0.43 7.70 11.67
CA GLU A 55 0.62 6.87 12.85
C GLU A 55 -0.67 6.09 13.11
N PHE A 56 -0.55 4.93 13.73
CA PHE A 56 -1.69 4.09 14.09
C PHE A 56 -1.79 3.97 15.60
N ASP A 57 -3.02 4.03 16.13
CA ASP A 57 -3.33 3.61 17.48
C ASP A 57 -3.50 2.09 17.48
N GLY A 58 -2.43 1.39 17.86
CA GLY A 58 -2.34 -0.07 17.82
C GLY A 58 -1.71 -0.61 16.54
N PRO A 59 -2.01 -1.88 16.16
CA PRO A 59 -1.45 -2.50 14.95
C PRO A 59 -1.81 -1.72 13.67
N PRO A 60 -0.93 -1.64 12.66
CA PRO A 60 -1.23 -0.98 11.38
C PRO A 60 -2.47 -1.57 10.72
N LYS A 61 -3.36 -0.70 10.24
CA LYS A 61 -4.50 -1.05 9.40
C LYS A 61 -4.28 -0.39 8.04
N TYR A 62 -4.35 -1.20 6.98
CA TYR A 62 -4.19 -0.75 5.60
C TYR A 62 -5.52 -0.90 4.86
N GLY A 63 -5.64 -0.25 3.71
CA GLY A 63 -6.88 -0.16 2.93
C GLY A 63 -7.49 1.23 2.96
N ASP A 64 -8.80 1.31 2.81
CA ASP A 64 -9.52 2.58 2.79
C ASP A 64 -9.76 3.10 4.21
N HIS A 65 -9.43 4.38 4.41
CA HIS A 65 -9.67 5.09 5.66
C HIS A 65 -10.45 6.36 5.35
N LYS A 66 -11.59 6.51 6.04
CA LYS A 66 -12.27 7.79 6.09
C LYS A 66 -11.58 8.66 7.14
N ILE A 67 -11.27 9.89 6.75
CA ILE A 67 -10.60 10.89 7.59
C ILE A 67 -11.33 12.21 7.50
N LYS A 68 -11.11 13.06 8.50
CA LYS A 68 -11.49 14.46 8.48
C LYS A 68 -10.22 15.31 8.56
N ILE A 69 -10.06 16.24 7.63
CA ILE A 69 -9.02 17.26 7.65
C ILE A 69 -9.65 18.54 8.17
N SER A 70 -9.06 19.15 9.19
CA SER A 70 -9.52 20.43 9.75
C SER A 70 -8.40 21.46 9.71
N VAL A 71 -8.67 22.63 9.15
CA VAL A 71 -7.77 23.77 9.15
C VAL A 71 -8.23 24.75 10.22
N ARG A 72 -7.34 25.06 11.16
CA ARG A 72 -7.57 26.09 12.20
C ARG A 72 -6.61 27.24 11.97
N TYR A 73 -7.13 28.47 11.90
CA TYR A 73 -6.35 29.68 11.67
C TYR A 73 -6.93 30.86 12.46
N LYS A 74 -6.20 31.97 12.52
CA LYS A 74 -6.69 33.25 13.04
C LYS A 74 -6.74 34.30 11.96
N ASP A 75 -7.73 35.18 11.99
CA ASP A 75 -7.75 36.37 11.14
C ASP A 75 -6.91 37.52 11.72
N ASP A 76 -6.93 38.67 11.04
CA ASP A 76 -6.28 39.91 11.44
C ASP A 76 -6.82 40.48 12.77
N ALA A 77 -8.10 40.23 13.07
CA ALA A 77 -8.72 40.52 14.36
C ALA A 77 -8.36 39.49 15.46
N ARG A 78 -7.51 38.51 15.16
CA ARG A 78 -7.10 37.39 16.02
C ARG A 78 -8.24 36.46 16.42
N GLN A 79 -9.36 36.52 15.72
CA GLN A 79 -10.47 35.58 15.91
C GLN A 79 -10.11 34.24 15.27
N GLU A 80 -10.35 33.16 16.02
CA GLU A 80 -10.05 31.81 15.56
C GLU A 80 -11.19 31.24 14.71
N HIS A 81 -10.83 30.60 13.62
CA HIS A 81 -11.72 29.94 12.68
C HIS A 81 -11.28 28.48 12.49
N VAL A 82 -12.25 27.59 12.29
CA VAL A 82 -12.01 26.18 11.99
C VAL A 82 -12.90 25.74 10.83
N ILE A 83 -12.29 25.22 9.78
CA ILE A 83 -12.97 24.66 8.60
C ILE A 83 -12.56 23.19 8.49
N SER A 84 -13.48 22.31 8.09
CA SER A 84 -13.18 20.88 7.99
C SER A 84 -13.83 20.21 6.80
N GLU A 85 -13.11 19.27 6.19
CA GLU A 85 -13.56 18.44 5.07
C GLU A 85 -13.32 16.96 5.35
N GLU A 86 -14.24 16.10 4.89
CA GLU A 86 -14.09 14.65 4.97
C GLU A 86 -13.50 14.10 3.67
N ALA A 87 -12.58 13.14 3.78
CA ALA A 87 -11.95 12.49 2.64
C ALA A 87 -11.76 10.99 2.88
N ASN A 88 -11.65 10.23 1.79
CA ASN A 88 -11.24 8.83 1.83
C ASN A 88 -9.81 8.73 1.31
N VAL A 89 -8.94 8.05 2.06
CA VAL A 89 -7.54 7.80 1.69
C VAL A 89 -7.25 6.31 1.66
N LEU A 90 -6.52 5.86 0.65
CA LEU A 90 -6.08 4.47 0.51
C LEU A 90 -4.64 4.32 1.03
N LEU A 91 -4.47 3.63 2.15
CA LEU A 91 -3.16 3.29 2.71
C LEU A 91 -2.71 1.92 2.21
N LYS A 92 -1.53 1.85 1.58
CA LYS A 92 -0.96 0.59 1.08
C LYS A 92 0.08 0.05 2.05
N ASP A 93 0.10 -1.27 2.22
CA ASP A 93 1.22 -1.92 2.91
C ASP A 93 2.40 -2.08 1.94
N LEU A 94 3.34 -1.14 1.97
CA LEU A 94 4.54 -1.20 1.13
C LEU A 94 5.51 -2.33 1.52
N ASN A 95 5.30 -3.00 2.66
CA ASN A 95 6.13 -4.12 3.09
C ASN A 95 5.55 -5.48 2.68
N LYS A 96 4.28 -5.54 2.24
CA LYS A 96 3.67 -6.78 1.76
C LYS A 96 4.25 -7.15 0.40
N LYS A 97 4.87 -8.33 0.32
CA LYS A 97 5.30 -8.90 -0.96
C LYS A 97 4.08 -9.05 -1.89
N PRO A 98 4.23 -8.80 -3.20
CA PRO A 98 3.15 -9.05 -4.14
C PRO A 98 2.68 -10.50 -4.02
N GLU A 99 1.38 -10.72 -4.20
CA GLU A 99 0.83 -12.07 -4.21
C GLU A 99 1.47 -12.87 -5.37
N PRO A 100 1.86 -14.13 -5.14
CA PRO A 100 2.49 -14.93 -6.17
C PRO A 100 1.54 -15.07 -7.37
N THR A 101 2.05 -14.70 -8.54
CA THR A 101 1.36 -14.83 -9.81
C THR A 101 1.52 -16.24 -10.37
N ALA A 102 0.69 -16.62 -11.35
CA ALA A 102 0.86 -17.88 -12.07
C ALA A 102 2.27 -18.03 -12.68
N MET A 103 2.94 -16.92 -13.02
CA MET A 103 4.30 -16.93 -13.56
C MET A 103 5.35 -17.37 -12.54
N ASP A 104 5.11 -17.15 -11.24
CA ASP A 104 6.03 -17.55 -10.18
C ASP A 104 6.09 -19.07 -9.99
N PHE A 105 5.09 -19.81 -10.49
CA PHE A 105 5.04 -21.27 -10.45
C PHE A 105 5.62 -21.95 -11.70
N ILE A 106 5.89 -21.19 -12.78
CA ILE A 106 6.40 -21.74 -14.06
C ILE A 106 7.70 -22.54 -13.86
N PRO A 107 8.72 -22.07 -13.11
CA PRO A 107 9.96 -22.83 -12.94
C PRO A 107 9.74 -24.21 -12.29
N GLY A 108 8.81 -24.30 -11.33
CA GLY A 108 8.46 -25.57 -10.67
C GLY A 108 7.76 -26.55 -11.61
N LEU A 109 6.81 -26.06 -12.41
CA LEU A 109 6.10 -26.86 -13.42
C LEU A 109 7.06 -27.39 -14.50
N VAL A 110 7.96 -26.54 -15.01
CA VAL A 110 8.97 -26.94 -16.00
C VAL A 110 9.87 -28.04 -15.45
N THR A 111 10.33 -27.91 -14.20
CA THR A 111 11.19 -28.91 -13.54
C THR A 111 10.49 -30.27 -13.42
N LEU A 112 9.21 -30.30 -13.03
CA LEU A 112 8.43 -31.54 -12.93
C LEU A 112 8.26 -32.24 -14.28
N ILE A 113 8.00 -31.47 -15.35
CA ILE A 113 7.86 -32.01 -16.72
C ILE A 113 9.16 -32.65 -17.18
N VAL A 114 10.31 -32.00 -16.95
CA VAL A 114 11.63 -32.52 -17.31
C VAL A 114 11.95 -33.80 -16.55
N LEU A 115 11.70 -33.85 -15.24
CA LEU A 115 11.92 -35.05 -14.43
C LEU A 115 11.01 -36.20 -14.85
N GLY A 116 9.72 -35.92 -15.10
CA GLY A 116 8.76 -36.92 -15.56
C GLY A 116 9.15 -37.52 -16.91
N SER A 117 9.57 -36.68 -17.86
CA SER A 117 10.00 -37.12 -19.19
C SER A 117 11.31 -37.92 -19.16
N ALA A 118 12.31 -37.48 -18.38
CA ALA A 118 13.54 -38.26 -18.16
C ALA A 118 13.25 -39.63 -17.49
N GLY A 119 12.40 -39.64 -16.46
CA GLY A 119 11.97 -40.87 -15.78
C GLY A 119 11.25 -41.84 -16.72
N TYR A 120 10.33 -41.33 -17.55
CA TYR A 120 9.63 -42.13 -18.56
C TYR A 120 10.59 -42.73 -19.61
N ILE A 121 11.55 -41.95 -20.10
CA ILE A 121 12.56 -42.44 -21.05
C ILE A 121 13.42 -43.54 -20.41
N ALA A 122 13.87 -43.35 -19.17
CA ALA A 122 14.65 -44.34 -18.44
C ALA A 122 13.84 -45.64 -18.23
N TYR A 123 12.59 -45.52 -17.79
CA TYR A 123 11.67 -46.66 -17.63
C TYR A 123 11.51 -47.44 -18.94
N LYS A 124 11.25 -46.75 -20.06
CA LYS A 124 11.08 -47.38 -21.38
C LYS A 124 12.35 -48.10 -21.84
N LYS A 125 13.54 -47.53 -21.59
CA LYS A 125 14.83 -48.19 -21.89
C LYS A 125 15.05 -49.44 -21.04
N ILE A 126 14.77 -49.39 -19.74
CA ILE A 126 14.92 -50.54 -18.83
C ILE A 126 13.96 -51.66 -19.23
N LYS A 127 12.69 -51.33 -19.54
CA LYS A 127 11.70 -52.32 -19.99
C LYS A 127 12.13 -53.02 -21.28
N LYS A 128 12.62 -52.28 -22.28
CA LYS A 128 13.16 -52.88 -23.52
C LYS A 128 14.35 -53.81 -23.28
N ARG A 129 15.30 -53.42 -22.41
CA ARG A 129 16.46 -54.27 -22.06
C ARG A 129 16.03 -55.59 -21.40
N ARG A 130 15.05 -55.54 -20.49
CA ARG A 130 14.49 -56.73 -19.85
C ARG A 130 13.80 -57.68 -20.83
N GLN A 131 13.08 -57.14 -21.82
CA GLN A 131 12.45 -57.94 -22.87
C GLN A 131 13.48 -58.61 -23.78
N ALA A 132 14.53 -57.89 -24.20
CA ALA A 132 15.60 -58.44 -25.03
C ALA A 132 16.42 -59.54 -24.31
N GLN A 133 16.63 -59.41 -22.99
CA GLN A 133 17.29 -60.45 -22.19
C GLN A 133 16.43 -61.71 -22.07
N ALA A 134 15.11 -61.56 -21.86
CA ALA A 134 14.19 -62.68 -21.78
C ALA A 134 14.04 -63.46 -23.11
N GLU A 135 14.14 -62.80 -24.27
CA GLU A 135 14.14 -63.47 -25.58
C GLU A 135 15.45 -64.23 -25.85
N THR A 136 16.60 -63.73 -25.36
CA THR A 136 17.91 -64.35 -25.57
C THR A 136 18.13 -65.61 -24.71
N GLU A 137 17.47 -65.71 -23.55
CA GLU A 137 17.54 -66.89 -22.67
C GLU A 137 16.57 -68.03 -23.08
N SER A 138 15.72 -67.80 -24.10
CA SER A 138 14.70 -68.76 -24.57
C SER A 138 15.11 -69.58 -25.81
N HIS A 139 16.33 -69.41 -26.29
CA HIS A 139 16.94 -70.15 -27.40
C HIS A 139 18.14 -70.97 -26.92
#